data_AF-A0AA43QUH9-F1
#
_entry.id   AF-A0AA43QUH9-F1
#
_cell.length_a   1.000
_cell.length_b   1.000
_cell.length_c   1.000
_cell.angle_alpha   90.00
_cell.angle_beta   90.00
_cell.angle_gamma   90.00
#
_symmetry.space_group_name_H-M   'P 1'
#
loop_
_entity.id
_entity.type
_entity.pdbx_description
1 polymer ?
#
loop_
_entity_poly.entity_id
_entity_poly.type
_entity_poly.pdbx_seq_one_letter_code
_entity_poly.pdbx_strand_id
1 'polypeptide(L)'
;MPAYAIFGATGLCGGAILSQLLSPPHDPSTTQASGPPNCINLYIRSTAKLASQNPALLSMPNIHIFSGAITSLDTITSCLLTHPPSSSSDTTPTTPAPASTPPILVNTIFLALGANENLPGTRINQDAVHAIVAALTSLKFTHPDMRIPNLIILSSGTLNPHITRGVGTGPLGHALLMRALNHIYADSARAEEFLRLHRSWLTDVTFMTPGGLSDDDVAQGHRLSFDEVAPFVSYKDLAAGFVEVARAEGEGEREMFRWRGVSVMPRKDGASAKMEWRNGMTIVRGLVWNYAPVVAGGLKWLGVF
;
A
#
# COMPACT_ATOMS: atom_id res chain seq x y z
N MET A 1 15.40 -0.30 15.28
CA MET A 1 15.13 -1.19 14.12
C MET A 1 13.77 -0.82 13.57
N PRO A 2 13.66 -0.37 12.31
CA PRO A 2 12.37 -0.05 11.72
C PRO A 2 11.50 -1.29 11.56
N ALA A 3 10.23 -1.17 11.90
CA ALA A 3 9.22 -2.20 11.76
C ALA A 3 8.10 -1.73 10.82
N TYR A 4 7.69 -2.58 9.89
CA TYR A 4 6.69 -2.27 8.87
C TYR A 4 5.60 -3.33 8.83
N ALA A 5 4.35 -2.93 8.59
CA ALA A 5 3.28 -3.84 8.20
C ALA A 5 2.92 -3.63 6.74
N ILE A 6 2.81 -4.69 5.93
CA ILE A 6 2.44 -4.61 4.52
C ILE A 6 1.14 -5.38 4.28
N PHE A 7 0.10 -4.65 3.88
CA PHE A 7 -1.16 -5.19 3.39
C PHE A 7 -1.12 -5.19 1.86
N GLY A 8 -1.21 -6.37 1.24
CA GLY A 8 -1.12 -6.52 -0.21
C GLY A 8 0.24 -6.97 -0.75
N ALA A 9 1.08 -7.58 0.08
CA ALA A 9 2.44 -8.03 -0.28
C ALA A 9 2.53 -9.02 -1.46
N THR A 10 1.44 -9.70 -1.83
CA THR A 10 1.38 -10.62 -2.98
C THR A 10 0.90 -9.96 -4.29
N GLY A 11 0.58 -8.66 -4.24
CA GLY A 11 0.31 -7.83 -5.40
C GLY A 11 1.59 -7.20 -5.96
N LEU A 12 1.52 -6.60 -7.15
CA LEU A 12 2.68 -6.02 -7.82
C LEU A 12 3.29 -4.86 -7.01
N CYS A 13 2.46 -3.93 -6.52
CA CYS A 13 2.93 -2.81 -5.70
C CYS A 13 3.47 -3.28 -4.34
N GLY A 14 2.69 -4.07 -3.59
CA GLY A 14 3.13 -4.57 -2.28
C GLY A 14 4.36 -5.47 -2.34
N GLY A 15 4.49 -6.30 -3.38
CA GLY A 15 5.67 -7.12 -3.64
C GLY A 15 6.91 -6.28 -3.96
N ALA A 16 6.75 -5.22 -4.76
CA ALA A 16 7.83 -4.28 -5.04
C ALA A 16 8.27 -3.50 -3.77
N ILE A 17 7.32 -3.08 -2.92
CA ILE A 17 7.62 -2.47 -1.61
C ILE A 17 8.41 -3.45 -0.74
N LEU A 18 7.97 -4.70 -0.66
CA LEU A 18 8.67 -5.74 0.10
C LEU A 18 10.11 -5.93 -0.40
N SER A 19 10.33 -6.03 -1.70
CA SER A 19 11.67 -6.15 -2.29
C SER A 19 12.58 -4.95 -1.97
N GLN A 20 12.03 -3.73 -1.96
CA GLN A 20 12.76 -2.52 -1.58
C GLN A 20 13.15 -2.53 -0.10
N LEU A 21 12.28 -3.00 0.79
CA LEU A 21 12.54 -3.07 2.23
C LEU A 21 13.48 -4.21 2.64
N LEU A 22 13.53 -5.29 1.86
CA LEU A 22 14.48 -6.38 2.04
C LEU A 22 15.88 -6.03 1.53
N SER A 23 15.98 -5.07 0.61
CA SER A 23 17.26 -4.58 0.14
C SER A 23 17.95 -3.80 1.27
N PRO A 24 19.25 -4.05 1.55
CA PRO A 24 19.96 -3.29 2.58
C PRO A 24 19.92 -1.80 2.24
N PRO A 25 19.79 -0.92 3.25
CA PRO A 25 19.86 0.52 3.02
C PRO A 25 21.19 0.86 2.34
N HIS A 26 21.11 1.40 1.13
CA HIS A 26 22.29 1.77 0.36
C HIS A 26 22.66 3.20 0.73
N ASP A 27 23.66 3.36 1.60
CA ASP A 27 24.30 4.65 1.83
C ASP A 27 25.29 4.90 0.66
N PRO A 28 25.08 5.93 -0.17
CA PRO A 28 25.99 6.24 -1.28
C PRO A 28 27.40 6.68 -0.81
N SER A 29 27.58 6.97 0.48
CA SER A 29 28.87 7.35 1.07
C SER A 29 29.62 6.19 1.75
N THR A 30 29.02 5.00 1.85
CA THR A 30 29.59 3.85 2.58
C THR A 30 29.42 2.54 1.80
N THR A 31 30.51 1.78 1.59
CA THR A 31 30.50 0.46 0.90
C THR A 31 29.98 -0.70 1.76
N GLN A 32 29.48 -0.43 2.97
CA GLN A 32 28.88 -1.42 3.86
C GLN A 32 27.39 -1.16 4.04
N ALA A 33 26.60 -2.23 4.01
CA ALA A 33 25.19 -2.21 4.42
C ALA A 33 25.10 -1.70 5.87
N SER A 34 24.60 -0.49 6.06
CA SER A 34 24.60 0.20 7.35
C SER A 34 23.24 0.09 8.03
N GLY A 35 23.16 -0.78 9.05
CA GLY A 35 22.03 -0.83 9.98
C GLY A 35 21.42 -2.22 10.20
N PRO A 36 20.64 -2.41 11.29
CA PRO A 36 19.94 -3.65 11.53
C PRO A 36 18.86 -3.90 10.46
N PRO A 37 18.59 -5.16 10.08
CA PRO A 37 17.57 -5.49 9.09
C PRO A 37 16.19 -5.00 9.54
N ASN A 38 15.32 -4.65 8.59
CA ASN A 38 13.96 -4.24 8.87
C ASN A 38 13.14 -5.42 9.41
N CYS A 39 12.30 -5.20 10.41
CA CYS A 39 11.23 -6.14 10.78
C CYS A 39 10.01 -5.90 9.90
N ILE A 40 9.47 -6.95 9.29
CA ILE A 40 8.39 -6.82 8.32
C ILE A 40 7.28 -7.82 8.64
N ASN A 41 6.10 -7.28 8.92
CA ASN A 41 4.88 -8.04 9.10
C ASN A 41 4.10 -8.06 7.79
N LEU A 42 3.82 -9.24 7.26
CA LEU A 42 3.07 -9.44 6.02
C LEU A 42 1.65 -9.87 6.34
N TYR A 43 0.67 -9.02 6.02
CA TYR A 43 -0.73 -9.40 6.07
C TYR A 43 -1.18 -9.91 4.70
N ILE A 44 -1.56 -11.18 4.63
CA ILE A 44 -1.94 -11.86 3.39
C ILE A 44 -3.25 -12.63 3.54
N ARG A 45 -3.92 -12.90 2.41
CA ARG A 45 -5.10 -13.79 2.38
C ARG A 45 -4.75 -15.26 2.14
N SER A 46 -3.58 -15.52 1.54
CA SER A 46 -3.19 -16.85 1.11
C SER A 46 -1.68 -17.04 1.27
N THR A 47 -1.30 -17.80 2.29
CA THR A 47 0.08 -18.27 2.47
C THR A 47 0.56 -19.10 1.29
N ALA A 48 -0.32 -19.89 0.67
CA ALA A 48 0.02 -20.67 -0.53
C ALA A 48 0.46 -19.79 -1.70
N LYS A 49 -0.23 -18.66 -1.94
CA LYS A 49 0.17 -17.69 -2.97
C LYS A 49 1.50 -17.01 -2.64
N LEU A 50 1.72 -16.65 -1.38
CA LEU A 50 3.00 -16.07 -0.97
C LEU A 50 4.15 -17.08 -1.16
N ALA A 51 3.94 -18.33 -0.73
CA ALA A 51 4.91 -19.41 -0.85
C ALA A 51 5.26 -19.72 -2.31
N SER A 52 4.29 -19.66 -3.22
CA SER A 52 4.55 -19.90 -4.65
C SER A 52 5.30 -18.74 -5.32
N GLN A 53 5.08 -17.50 -4.87
CA GLN A 53 5.74 -16.31 -5.42
C GLN A 53 7.14 -16.10 -4.83
N ASN A 54 7.31 -16.32 -3.52
CA ASN A 54 8.56 -16.07 -2.82
C ASN A 54 8.69 -16.99 -1.59
N PRO A 55 9.10 -18.26 -1.78
CA PRO A 55 9.17 -19.26 -0.71
C PRO A 55 10.22 -18.92 0.36
N ALA A 56 11.26 -18.15 0.00
CA ALA A 56 12.33 -17.77 0.92
C ALA A 56 11.84 -16.88 2.08
N LEU A 57 10.74 -16.15 1.90
CA LEU A 57 10.16 -15.31 2.96
C LEU A 57 9.69 -16.12 4.17
N LEU A 58 9.35 -17.39 3.97
CA LEU A 58 8.84 -18.27 5.04
C LEU A 58 9.91 -18.63 6.07
N SER A 59 11.19 -18.52 5.71
CA SER A 59 12.32 -18.86 6.57
C SER A 59 13.10 -17.65 7.08
N MET A 60 12.72 -16.43 6.68
CA MET A 60 13.41 -15.21 7.10
C MET A 60 13.03 -14.82 8.54
N PRO A 61 13.99 -14.66 9.47
CA PRO A 61 13.70 -14.41 10.88
C PRO A 61 13.13 -13.01 11.17
N ASN A 62 13.26 -12.09 10.21
CA ASN A 62 12.73 -10.72 10.27
C ASN A 62 11.42 -10.54 9.49
N ILE A 63 10.83 -11.64 8.99
CA ILE A 63 9.53 -11.66 8.30
C ILE A 63 8.51 -12.41 9.17
N HIS A 64 7.39 -11.76 9.47
CA HIS A 64 6.28 -12.38 10.21
C HIS A 64 5.03 -12.40 9.34
N ILE A 65 4.42 -13.57 9.16
CA ILE A 65 3.30 -13.75 8.24
C ILE A 65 2.01 -13.93 9.00
N PHE A 66 1.04 -13.08 8.69
CA PHE A 66 -0.30 -13.08 9.24
C PHE A 66 -1.27 -13.38 8.11
N SER A 67 -1.93 -14.54 8.17
CA SER A 67 -2.90 -14.96 7.15
C SER A 67 -4.32 -14.87 7.70
N GLY A 68 -5.20 -14.15 6.99
CA GLY A 68 -6.60 -14.00 7.40
C GLY A 68 -7.47 -13.30 6.37
N ALA A 69 -8.77 -13.31 6.61
CA ALA A 69 -9.70 -12.44 5.91
C ALA A 69 -9.55 -11.02 6.44
N ILE A 70 -9.74 -9.99 5.61
CA ILE A 70 -9.58 -8.58 6.03
C ILE A 70 -10.54 -8.15 7.17
N THR A 71 -11.53 -8.99 7.48
CA THR A 71 -12.44 -8.85 8.61
C THR A 71 -11.90 -9.45 9.93
N SER A 72 -10.77 -10.16 9.91
CA SER A 72 -10.17 -10.82 11.06
C SER A 72 -9.38 -9.82 11.92
N LEU A 73 -10.10 -9.15 12.82
CA LEU A 73 -9.55 -8.07 13.65
C LEU A 73 -8.36 -8.50 14.52
N ASP A 74 -8.39 -9.70 15.10
CA ASP A 74 -7.29 -10.20 15.94
C ASP A 74 -6.01 -10.41 15.13
N THR A 75 -6.13 -10.98 13.93
CA THR A 75 -4.99 -11.19 13.02
C THR A 75 -4.41 -9.86 12.55
N ILE A 76 -5.26 -8.88 12.27
CA ILE A 76 -4.83 -7.52 11.90
C ILE A 76 -4.12 -6.87 13.07
N THR A 77 -4.71 -6.91 14.27
CA THR A 77 -4.13 -6.35 15.49
C THR A 77 -2.75 -6.93 15.74
N SER A 78 -2.60 -8.25 15.71
CA SER A 78 -1.29 -8.92 15.84
C SER A 78 -0.29 -8.51 14.75
N CYS A 79 -0.75 -8.28 13.52
CA CYS A 79 0.09 -7.81 12.42
C CYS A 79 0.57 -6.36 12.60
N LEU A 80 -0.15 -5.54 13.37
CA LEU A 80 0.25 -4.16 13.65
C LEU A 80 1.26 -4.04 14.80
N LEU A 81 1.45 -5.09 15.60
CA LEU A 81 2.42 -5.12 16.70
C LEU A 81 3.82 -5.44 16.19
N THR A 82 4.86 -4.91 16.84
CA THR A 82 6.24 -5.35 16.60
C THR A 82 6.46 -6.73 17.22
N HIS A 83 7.14 -7.61 16.50
CA HIS A 83 7.56 -8.91 17.01
C HIS A 83 9.08 -8.92 17.13
N PRO A 84 9.65 -9.42 18.24
CA PRO A 84 11.08 -9.63 18.32
C PRO A 84 11.50 -10.68 17.27
N PRO A 85 12.71 -10.56 16.70
CA PRO A 85 13.22 -11.54 15.76
C PRO A 85 13.23 -12.92 16.42
N SER A 86 12.76 -13.93 15.71
CA SER A 86 12.75 -15.30 16.20
C SER A 86 14.19 -15.79 16.33
N SER A 87 14.80 -15.67 17.52
CA SER A 87 16.08 -16.29 17.80
C SER A 87 15.89 -17.81 17.81
N SER A 88 16.68 -18.49 16.99
CA SER A 88 16.87 -19.94 17.01
C SER A 88 17.12 -20.44 18.44
N SER A 89 16.33 -21.42 18.89
CA SER A 89 16.68 -22.39 19.93
C SER A 89 17.43 -21.83 21.15
N ASP A 90 16.75 -21.11 22.03
CA ASP A 90 17.13 -21.13 23.44
C ASP A 90 15.87 -21.29 24.30
N THR A 91 15.61 -22.54 24.68
CA THR A 91 14.62 -22.94 25.67
C THR A 91 15.08 -22.50 27.05
N THR A 92 14.96 -21.22 27.33
CA THR A 92 14.78 -20.73 28.70
C THR A 92 13.53 -19.83 28.72
N PRO A 93 12.55 -20.11 29.60
CA PRO A 93 11.35 -19.28 29.70
C PRO A 93 11.80 -17.95 30.29
N THR A 94 12.08 -16.99 29.41
CA THR A 94 12.27 -15.61 29.83
C THR A 94 10.93 -15.16 30.39
N THR A 95 10.95 -14.76 31.67
CA THR A 95 9.83 -14.23 32.44
C THR A 95 8.90 -13.40 31.56
N PRO A 96 7.57 -13.67 31.55
CA PRO A 96 6.65 -12.85 30.78
C PRO A 96 6.83 -11.39 31.20
N ALA A 97 7.03 -10.51 30.21
CA ALA A 97 7.07 -9.08 30.44
C ALA A 97 5.85 -8.70 31.30
N PRO A 98 6.01 -7.83 32.31
CA PRO A 98 4.92 -7.45 33.18
C PRO A 98 3.76 -6.93 32.32
N ALA A 99 2.53 -7.33 32.67
CA ALA A 99 1.29 -7.00 31.96
C ALA A 99 0.99 -5.47 31.86
N SER A 100 1.90 -4.62 32.33
CA SER A 100 1.83 -3.16 32.34
C SER A 100 2.62 -2.48 31.23
N THR A 101 3.48 -3.18 30.47
CA THR A 101 4.20 -2.55 29.35
C THR A 101 3.29 -2.49 28.11
N PRO A 102 3.01 -1.31 27.55
CA PRO A 102 2.16 -1.20 26.36
C PRO A 102 2.81 -1.90 25.16
N PRO A 103 2.01 -2.56 24.30
CA PRO A 103 2.52 -3.18 23.09
C PRO A 103 3.08 -2.11 22.16
N ILE A 104 4.22 -2.42 21.54
CA ILE A 104 4.87 -1.53 20.58
C ILE A 104 4.29 -1.83 19.20
N LEU A 105 3.88 -0.78 18.48
CA LEU A 105 3.38 -0.88 17.11
C LEU A 105 4.51 -0.77 16.08
N VAL A 106 4.27 -1.31 14.89
CA VAL A 106 5.10 -1.02 13.72
C VAL A 106 5.22 0.50 13.50
N ASN A 107 6.32 0.94 12.88
CA ASN A 107 6.52 2.36 12.57
C ASN A 107 5.60 2.84 11.46
N THR A 108 5.41 2.01 10.43
CA THR A 108 4.64 2.36 9.23
C THR A 108 3.80 1.17 8.76
N ILE A 109 2.57 1.47 8.36
CA ILE A 109 1.63 0.54 7.72
C ILE A 109 1.56 0.92 6.24
N PHE A 110 1.90 -0.01 5.37
CA PHE A 110 1.72 0.08 3.93
C PHE A 110 0.42 -0.61 3.53
N LEU A 111 -0.54 0.17 3.04
CA LEU A 111 -1.78 -0.33 2.48
C LEU A 111 -1.71 -0.30 0.95
N ALA A 112 -1.09 -1.32 0.37
CA ALA A 112 -0.86 -1.48 -1.06
C ALA A 112 -1.88 -2.45 -1.68
N LEU A 113 -3.15 -2.26 -1.34
CA LEU A 113 -4.27 -3.03 -1.88
C LEU A 113 -4.84 -2.35 -3.13
N GLY A 114 -5.33 -3.18 -4.05
CA GLY A 114 -5.99 -2.75 -5.26
C GLY A 114 -6.84 -3.86 -5.83
N ALA A 115 -7.87 -3.48 -6.58
CA ALA A 115 -8.66 -4.40 -7.38
C ALA A 115 -8.11 -4.42 -8.81
N ASN A 116 -7.96 -5.62 -9.38
CA ASN A 116 -7.59 -5.78 -10.79
C ASN A 116 -8.79 -5.69 -11.73
N GLU A 117 -10.01 -5.73 -11.18
CA GLU A 117 -11.26 -5.72 -11.93
C GLU A 117 -12.18 -4.62 -11.39
N ASN A 118 -12.81 -3.87 -12.31
CA ASN A 118 -13.82 -2.87 -11.96
C ASN A 118 -15.19 -3.54 -11.81
N LEU A 119 -15.43 -4.15 -10.64
CA LEU A 119 -16.69 -4.84 -10.36
C LEU A 119 -17.61 -3.99 -9.47
N PRO A 120 -18.93 -4.03 -9.70
CA PRO A 120 -19.89 -3.51 -8.73
C PRO A 120 -19.68 -4.14 -7.36
N GLY A 121 -19.70 -3.30 -6.31
CA GLY A 121 -19.50 -3.76 -4.94
C GLY A 121 -18.04 -3.94 -4.51
N THR A 122 -17.05 -3.47 -5.29
CA THR A 122 -15.66 -3.40 -4.82
C THR A 122 -15.55 -2.58 -3.54
N ARG A 123 -15.03 -3.20 -2.47
CA ARG A 123 -14.82 -2.60 -1.14
C ARG A 123 -13.48 -2.95 -0.50
N ILE A 124 -12.47 -3.30 -1.31
CA ILE A 124 -11.19 -3.83 -0.80
C ILE A 124 -10.47 -2.78 0.06
N ASN A 125 -10.39 -1.54 -0.41
CA ASN A 125 -9.73 -0.45 0.32
C ASN A 125 -10.58 0.00 1.50
N GLN A 126 -11.89 0.15 1.32
CA GLN A 126 -12.81 0.46 2.43
C GLN A 126 -12.66 -0.57 3.55
N ASP A 127 -12.87 -1.86 3.28
CA ASP A 127 -12.89 -2.89 4.31
C ASP A 127 -11.54 -2.96 5.05
N ALA A 128 -10.43 -2.77 4.32
CA ALA A 128 -9.10 -2.73 4.92
C ALA A 128 -8.89 -1.52 5.85
N VAL A 129 -9.26 -0.30 5.43
CA VAL A 129 -9.11 0.88 6.31
C VAL A 129 -10.03 0.79 7.53
N HIS A 130 -11.26 0.28 7.37
CA HIS A 130 -12.17 0.07 8.51
C HIS A 130 -11.56 -0.90 9.52
N ALA A 131 -11.02 -2.02 9.06
CA ALA A 131 -10.43 -3.02 9.94
C ALA A 131 -9.14 -2.53 10.62
N ILE A 132 -8.26 -1.83 9.90
CA ILE A 132 -7.04 -1.23 10.47
C ILE A 132 -7.40 -0.17 11.51
N VAL A 133 -8.33 0.72 11.20
CA VAL A 133 -8.77 1.77 12.14
C VAL A 133 -9.44 1.15 13.36
N ALA A 134 -10.26 0.10 13.19
CA ALA A 134 -10.85 -0.62 14.32
C ALA A 134 -9.78 -1.26 15.22
N ALA A 135 -8.74 -1.87 14.64
CA ALA A 135 -7.64 -2.46 15.40
C ALA A 135 -6.87 -1.40 16.19
N LEU A 136 -6.49 -0.30 15.52
CA LEU A 136 -5.80 0.82 16.14
C LEU A 136 -6.66 1.50 17.23
N THR A 137 -7.98 1.57 17.04
CA THR A 137 -8.91 2.13 18.03
C THR A 137 -8.95 1.25 19.28
N SER A 138 -9.05 -0.07 19.13
CA SER A 138 -9.03 -1.02 20.25
C SER A 138 -7.73 -0.92 21.06
N LEU A 139 -6.60 -0.86 20.36
CA LEU A 139 -5.29 -0.71 20.98
C LEU A 139 -5.16 0.64 21.71
N LYS A 140 -5.62 1.74 21.10
CA LYS A 140 -5.58 3.08 21.70
C LYS A 140 -6.52 3.22 22.89
N PHE A 141 -7.67 2.54 22.88
CA PHE A 141 -8.58 2.49 24.02
C PHE A 141 -7.92 1.84 25.23
N THR A 142 -7.12 0.79 25.00
CA THR A 142 -6.40 0.06 26.05
C THR A 142 -5.12 0.80 26.50
N HIS A 143 -4.48 1.51 25.56
CA HIS A 143 -3.23 2.25 25.78
C HIS A 143 -3.34 3.68 25.17
N PRO A 144 -3.90 4.65 25.90
CA PRO A 144 -4.18 6.00 25.39
C PRO A 144 -2.95 6.74 24.86
N ASP A 145 -1.80 6.55 25.49
CA ASP A 145 -0.53 7.20 25.16
C ASP A 145 0.25 6.49 24.04
N MET A 146 -0.31 5.41 23.48
CA MET A 146 0.35 4.64 22.43
C MET A 146 0.51 5.49 21.16
N ARG A 147 1.75 5.53 20.66
CA ARG A 147 2.08 6.20 19.41
C ARG A 147 1.49 5.45 18.23
N ILE A 148 0.63 6.13 17.47
CA ILE A 148 0.01 5.56 16.28
C ILE A 148 1.00 5.52 15.11
N PRO A 149 1.05 4.43 14.31
CA PRO A 149 1.93 4.30 13.15
C PRO A 149 1.57 5.29 12.04
N ASN A 150 2.55 5.57 11.17
CA ASN A 150 2.27 6.22 9.90
C ASN A 150 1.50 5.26 8.99
N LEU A 151 0.43 5.72 8.34
CA LEU A 151 -0.32 4.94 7.36
C LEU A 151 -0.09 5.50 5.96
N ILE A 152 0.50 4.70 5.07
CA ILE A 152 0.71 5.07 3.67
C ILE A 152 -0.18 4.18 2.81
N ILE A 153 -1.16 4.78 2.13
CA ILE A 153 -2.18 4.06 1.35
C ILE A 153 -2.01 4.31 -0.15
N LEU A 154 -2.13 3.25 -0.95
CA LEU A 154 -2.25 3.35 -2.39
C LEU A 154 -3.61 3.95 -2.77
N SER A 155 -3.57 5.14 -3.37
CA SER A 155 -4.70 5.82 -3.99
C SER A 155 -4.43 6.00 -5.50
N SER A 156 -5.03 7.02 -6.11
CA SER A 156 -4.90 7.31 -7.54
C SER A 156 -4.83 8.80 -7.80
N GLY A 157 -3.92 9.20 -8.68
CA GLY A 157 -3.84 10.56 -9.22
C GLY A 157 -5.13 11.00 -9.90
N THR A 158 -5.93 10.06 -10.41
CA THR A 158 -7.26 10.36 -10.98
C THR A 158 -8.24 10.91 -9.95
N LEU A 159 -8.11 10.54 -8.67
CA LEU A 159 -8.99 11.06 -7.61
C LEU A 159 -8.59 12.46 -7.14
N ASN A 160 -7.39 12.92 -7.48
CA ASN A 160 -6.88 14.21 -7.02
C ASN A 160 -7.08 15.31 -8.08
N PRO A 161 -8.06 16.23 -7.89
CA PRO A 161 -8.36 17.27 -8.87
C PRO A 161 -7.22 18.27 -9.07
N HIS A 162 -6.31 18.42 -8.09
CA HIS A 162 -5.13 19.29 -8.23
C HIS A 162 -4.08 18.68 -9.17
N ILE A 163 -3.97 17.35 -9.16
CA ILE A 163 -2.91 16.60 -9.84
C ILE A 163 -3.38 16.09 -11.23
N THR A 164 -4.68 15.85 -11.43
CA THR A 164 -5.29 15.29 -12.67
C THR A 164 -4.92 16.03 -13.97
N ARG A 165 -4.45 17.28 -13.91
CA ARG A 165 -3.98 18.02 -15.09
C ARG A 165 -2.78 17.35 -15.78
N GLY A 166 -1.95 16.61 -15.03
CA GLY A 166 -0.75 15.93 -15.53
C GLY A 166 -0.99 14.58 -16.22
N VAL A 167 -2.17 13.97 -16.05
CA VAL A 167 -2.47 12.61 -16.56
C VAL A 167 -2.53 12.54 -18.10
N GLY A 168 -2.46 13.68 -18.80
CA GLY A 168 -2.36 13.76 -20.26
C GLY A 168 -3.63 13.34 -21.03
N THR A 169 -4.71 12.95 -20.33
CA THR A 169 -5.96 12.45 -20.94
C THR A 169 -6.98 13.54 -21.25
N GLY A 170 -6.77 14.76 -20.76
CA GLY A 170 -7.72 15.88 -20.88
C GLY A 170 -9.06 15.61 -20.16
N PRO A 171 -10.01 16.58 -20.16
CA PRO A 171 -11.28 16.43 -19.45
C PRO A 171 -12.12 15.25 -19.92
N LEU A 172 -12.12 14.97 -21.23
CA LEU A 172 -12.88 13.86 -21.81
C LEU A 172 -12.29 12.51 -21.45
N GLY A 173 -10.97 12.34 -21.57
CA GLY A 173 -10.31 11.10 -21.17
C GLY A 173 -10.39 10.85 -19.67
N HIS A 174 -10.29 11.91 -18.86
CA HIS A 174 -10.56 11.83 -17.43
C HIS A 174 -11.99 11.35 -17.12
N ALA A 175 -13.01 11.95 -17.76
CA ALA A 175 -14.39 11.52 -17.60
C ALA A 175 -14.62 10.06 -18.04
N LEU A 176 -13.94 9.63 -19.12
CA LEU A 176 -13.97 8.24 -19.58
C LEU A 176 -13.36 7.29 -18.55
N LEU A 177 -12.18 7.62 -18.02
CA LEU A 177 -11.52 6.84 -16.97
C LEU A 177 -12.36 6.74 -15.71
N MET A 178 -12.91 7.87 -15.24
CA MET A 178 -13.77 7.92 -14.06
C MET A 178 -15.03 7.06 -14.21
N ARG A 179 -15.55 6.92 -15.44
CA ARG A 179 -16.65 5.99 -15.72
C ARG A 179 -16.15 4.56 -15.76
N ALA A 180 -15.10 4.28 -16.55
CA ALA A 180 -14.59 2.93 -16.76
C ALA A 180 -14.13 2.25 -15.47
N LEU A 181 -13.56 2.99 -14.53
CA LEU A 181 -12.99 2.48 -13.28
C LEU A 181 -13.73 2.99 -12.04
N ASN A 182 -15.01 3.36 -12.21
CA ASN A 182 -15.83 4.00 -11.18
C ASN A 182 -15.89 3.23 -9.85
N HIS A 183 -15.97 1.90 -9.85
CA HIS A 183 -16.10 1.12 -8.63
C HIS A 183 -14.79 1.07 -7.85
N ILE A 184 -13.66 0.93 -8.54
CA ILE A 184 -12.33 0.96 -7.92
C ILE A 184 -12.05 2.36 -7.36
N TYR A 185 -12.32 3.41 -8.14
CA TYR A 185 -12.12 4.78 -7.70
C TYR A 185 -13.07 5.17 -6.57
N ALA A 186 -14.33 4.74 -6.61
CA ALA A 186 -15.26 4.99 -5.52
C ALA A 186 -14.88 4.21 -4.24
N ASP A 187 -14.23 3.05 -4.35
CA ASP A 187 -13.70 2.33 -3.20
C ASP A 187 -12.55 3.11 -2.54
N SER A 188 -11.55 3.51 -3.33
CA SER A 188 -10.43 4.32 -2.82
C SER A 188 -10.90 5.67 -2.25
N ALA A 189 -11.79 6.38 -2.94
CA ALA A 189 -12.31 7.67 -2.46
C ALA A 189 -13.03 7.56 -1.11
N ARG A 190 -13.88 6.53 -0.93
CA ARG A 190 -14.54 6.28 0.35
C ARG A 190 -13.57 5.87 1.45
N ALA A 191 -12.52 5.12 1.11
CA ALA A 191 -11.47 4.78 2.06
C ALA A 191 -10.71 6.03 2.54
N GLU A 192 -10.39 6.96 1.64
CA GLU A 192 -9.79 8.24 2.01
C GLU A 192 -10.70 9.09 2.89
N GLU A 193 -11.97 9.21 2.53
CA GLU A 193 -12.97 9.96 3.30
C GLU A 193 -13.09 9.39 4.72
N PHE A 194 -13.20 8.07 4.85
CA PHE A 194 -13.26 7.40 6.14
C PHE A 194 -12.01 7.66 7.00
N LEU A 195 -10.81 7.60 6.41
CA LEU A 195 -9.58 7.94 7.13
C LEU A 195 -9.60 9.40 7.62
N ARG A 196 -10.09 10.34 6.80
CA ARG A 196 -10.19 11.77 7.17
C ARG A 196 -11.15 12.02 8.33
N LEU A 197 -12.16 11.19 8.55
CA LEU A 197 -13.02 11.26 9.75
C LEU A 197 -12.23 11.01 11.05
N HIS A 198 -11.09 10.32 10.96
CA HIS A 198 -10.24 9.97 12.11
C HIS A 198 -9.01 10.88 12.24
N ARG A 199 -8.98 12.00 11.52
CA ARG A 199 -7.85 12.95 11.47
C ARG A 199 -7.47 13.57 12.80
N SER A 200 -8.38 13.59 13.76
CA SER A 200 -8.13 14.12 15.11
C SER A 200 -7.11 13.29 15.89
N TRP A 201 -6.96 11.99 15.59
CA TRP A 201 -6.13 11.09 16.38
C TRP A 201 -5.21 10.18 15.57
N LEU A 202 -5.49 9.94 14.28
CA LEU A 202 -4.52 9.36 13.36
C LEU A 202 -3.43 10.41 13.09
N THR A 203 -2.21 10.12 13.51
CA THR A 203 -1.11 11.09 13.47
C THR A 203 -0.76 11.42 12.02
N ASP A 204 -0.36 10.43 11.24
CA ASP A 204 0.19 10.62 9.90
C ASP A 204 -0.45 9.64 8.91
N VAL A 205 -1.12 10.18 7.89
CA VAL A 205 -1.68 9.42 6.77
C VAL A 205 -1.22 10.05 5.47
N THR A 206 -0.61 9.26 4.58
CA THR A 206 -0.16 9.73 3.25
C THR A 206 -0.90 8.96 2.15
N PHE A 207 -1.42 9.68 1.16
CA PHE A 207 -2.14 9.11 0.04
C PHE A 207 -1.22 9.06 -1.18
N MET A 208 -0.71 7.89 -1.54
CA MET A 208 0.12 7.74 -2.74
C MET A 208 -0.78 7.78 -3.97
N THR A 209 -0.67 8.81 -4.81
CA THR A 209 -1.56 9.11 -5.94
C THR A 209 -0.82 8.99 -7.28
N PRO A 210 -0.43 7.78 -7.71
CA PRO A 210 0.21 7.58 -9.02
C PRO A 210 -0.77 7.75 -10.17
N GLY A 211 -0.25 7.92 -11.38
CA GLY A 211 -1.01 7.78 -12.62
C GLY A 211 -1.30 6.32 -12.96
N GLY A 212 -1.33 5.98 -14.24
CA GLY A 212 -1.39 4.60 -14.69
C GLY A 212 -0.19 3.79 -14.19
N LEU A 213 -0.40 2.51 -13.94
CA LEU A 213 0.68 1.62 -13.50
C LEU A 213 1.16 0.77 -14.68
N SER A 214 2.47 0.64 -14.78
CA SER A 214 3.13 -0.17 -15.79
C SER A 214 3.72 -1.42 -15.16
N ASP A 215 3.53 -2.55 -15.85
CA ASP A 215 4.16 -3.83 -15.51
C ASP A 215 5.66 -3.84 -15.93
N ASP A 216 6.16 -2.76 -16.54
CA ASP A 216 7.58 -2.61 -16.90
C ASP A 216 8.45 -2.77 -15.65
N ASP A 217 9.35 -3.75 -15.70
CA ASP A 217 10.19 -4.16 -14.59
C ASP A 217 11.47 -3.29 -14.48
N VAL A 218 11.55 -2.17 -15.19
CA VAL A 218 12.71 -1.28 -15.16
C VAL A 218 12.44 -0.08 -14.24
N ALA A 219 13.20 0.01 -13.15
CA ALA A 219 13.24 1.22 -12.32
C ALA A 219 13.98 2.32 -13.07
N GLN A 220 13.31 3.44 -13.34
CA GLN A 220 13.91 4.59 -14.03
C GLN A 220 14.42 5.65 -13.03
N GLY A 221 14.26 5.38 -11.74
CA GLY A 221 14.44 6.37 -10.68
C GLY A 221 13.19 7.22 -10.53
N HIS A 222 13.00 7.77 -9.34
CA HIS A 222 11.79 8.49 -9.00
C HIS A 222 12.06 9.85 -8.35
N ARG A 223 11.04 10.71 -8.37
CA ARG A 223 10.88 11.90 -7.53
C ARG A 223 9.45 11.96 -7.01
N LEU A 224 9.26 12.48 -5.81
CA LEU A 224 7.93 12.76 -5.28
C LEU A 224 7.41 14.10 -5.82
N SER A 225 6.11 14.20 -6.04
CA SER A 225 5.45 15.46 -6.42
C SER A 225 4.10 15.59 -5.72
N PHE A 226 3.74 16.83 -5.38
CA PHE A 226 2.44 17.17 -4.81
C PHE A 226 1.48 17.76 -5.83
N ASP A 227 2.00 18.17 -6.99
CA ASP A 227 1.29 18.99 -7.98
C ASP A 227 1.26 18.35 -9.37
N GLU A 228 2.16 17.40 -9.63
CA GLU A 228 2.28 16.71 -10.90
C GLU A 228 2.01 15.21 -10.75
N VAL A 229 1.56 14.58 -11.83
CA VAL A 229 1.47 13.12 -11.97
C VAL A 229 1.94 12.72 -13.35
N ALA A 230 2.74 11.67 -13.40
CA ALA A 230 3.15 11.06 -14.65
C ALA A 230 1.97 10.24 -15.20
N PRO A 231 1.75 10.21 -16.53
CA PRO A 231 0.71 9.37 -17.12
C PRO A 231 0.85 7.90 -16.72
N PHE A 232 2.10 7.38 -16.68
CA PHE A 232 2.41 6.05 -16.18
C PHE A 232 3.68 6.01 -15.31
N VAL A 233 3.66 5.16 -14.29
CA VAL A 233 4.80 4.86 -13.40
C VAL A 233 4.98 3.35 -13.23
N SER A 234 6.23 2.89 -13.09
CA SER A 234 6.53 1.49 -12.81
C SER A 234 6.20 1.13 -11.36
N TYR A 235 5.89 -0.14 -11.09
CA TYR A 235 5.71 -0.59 -9.70
C TYR A 235 6.97 -0.44 -8.85
N LYS A 236 8.17 -0.54 -9.48
CA LYS A 236 9.45 -0.37 -8.78
C LYS A 236 9.68 1.07 -8.32
N ASP A 237 9.42 2.03 -9.20
CA ASP A 237 9.55 3.46 -8.87
C ASP A 237 8.46 3.87 -7.87
N LEU A 238 7.22 3.40 -8.06
CA LEU A 238 6.15 3.61 -7.09
C LEU A 238 6.54 3.09 -5.70
N ALA A 239 7.02 1.84 -5.61
CA ALA A 239 7.47 1.25 -4.36
C ALA A 239 8.63 2.02 -3.71
N ALA A 240 9.55 2.54 -4.51
CA ALA A 240 10.62 3.38 -4.01
C ALA A 240 10.05 4.66 -3.36
N GLY A 241 9.04 5.29 -3.97
CA GLY A 241 8.36 6.44 -3.39
C GLY A 241 7.62 6.13 -2.09
N PHE A 242 6.98 4.95 -1.99
CA PHE A 242 6.41 4.48 -0.71
C PHE A 242 7.46 4.38 0.39
N VAL A 243 8.62 3.80 0.07
CA VAL A 243 9.72 3.63 1.03
C VAL A 243 10.38 4.97 1.39
N GLU A 244 10.50 5.90 0.44
CA GLU A 244 10.98 7.27 0.68
C GLU A 244 10.08 7.99 1.70
N VAL A 245 8.76 7.98 1.49
CA VAL A 245 7.78 8.56 2.43
C VAL A 245 7.84 7.88 3.81
N ALA A 246 8.02 6.55 3.85
CA ALA A 246 8.12 5.82 5.12
C ALA A 246 9.39 6.12 5.91
N ARG A 247 10.48 6.44 5.21
CA ARG A 247 11.80 6.78 5.77
C ARG A 247 11.97 8.26 6.06
N ALA A 248 11.03 9.12 5.67
CA ALA A 248 11.03 10.52 6.08
C ALA A 248 11.19 10.60 7.60
N GLU A 249 12.25 11.24 8.09
CA GLU A 249 12.62 11.31 9.50
C GLU A 249 12.75 12.78 9.92
N GLY A 250 12.33 13.08 11.15
CA GLY A 250 12.19 14.47 11.63
C GLY A 250 10.79 15.04 11.44
N GLU A 251 10.39 15.92 12.36
CA GLU A 251 9.02 16.49 12.40
C GLU A 251 8.67 17.21 11.10
N GLY A 252 9.59 18.02 10.55
CA GLY A 252 9.35 18.78 9.33
C GLY A 252 9.21 17.93 8.06
N GLU A 253 10.01 16.87 7.91
CA GLU A 253 9.92 16.02 6.72
C GLU A 253 8.66 15.15 6.73
N ARG A 254 8.27 14.59 7.88
CA ARG A 254 7.04 13.81 7.98
C ARG A 254 5.80 14.68 7.82
N GLU A 255 5.82 15.89 8.39
CA GLU A 255 4.71 16.83 8.29
C GLU A 255 4.39 17.21 6.85
N MET A 256 5.39 17.23 5.96
CA MET A 256 5.19 17.59 4.55
C MET A 256 4.26 16.64 3.80
N PHE A 257 4.16 15.38 4.21
CA PHE A 257 3.33 14.34 3.58
C PHE A 257 1.97 14.17 4.26
N ARG A 258 1.83 14.71 5.47
CA ARG A 258 0.72 14.47 6.37
C ARG A 258 -0.62 14.90 5.76
N TRP A 259 -1.52 13.95 5.58
CA TRP A 259 -2.87 14.10 5.01
C TRP A 259 -2.90 14.59 3.55
N ARG A 260 -1.79 14.45 2.81
CA ARG A 260 -1.64 14.92 1.43
C ARG A 260 -1.56 13.78 0.42
N GLY A 261 -1.99 14.09 -0.80
CA GLY A 261 -1.77 13.26 -1.98
C GLY A 261 -0.36 13.47 -2.51
N VAL A 262 0.38 12.39 -2.72
CA VAL A 262 1.78 12.39 -3.17
C VAL A 262 1.87 11.50 -4.41
N SER A 263 2.23 12.08 -5.54
CA SER A 263 2.51 11.33 -6.74
C SER A 263 3.96 10.89 -6.81
N VAL A 264 4.21 9.80 -7.54
CA VAL A 264 5.54 9.33 -7.89
C VAL A 264 5.75 9.59 -9.37
N MET A 265 6.75 10.42 -9.66
CA MET A 265 7.15 10.81 -11.00
C MET A 265 8.45 10.07 -11.37
N PRO A 266 8.67 9.72 -12.64
CA PRO A 266 9.98 9.35 -13.12
C PRO A 266 11.00 10.47 -12.86
N ARG A 267 12.26 10.11 -12.59
CA ARG A 267 13.32 11.09 -12.26
C ARG A 267 13.60 12.07 -13.40
N LYS A 268 13.50 11.60 -14.65
CA LYS A 268 13.68 12.44 -15.83
C LYS A 268 12.37 13.16 -16.15
N ASP A 269 12.39 14.48 -16.15
CA ASP A 269 11.20 15.27 -16.46
C ASP A 269 10.64 14.95 -17.85
N GLY A 270 9.31 14.87 -17.92
CA GLY A 270 8.57 14.46 -19.12
C GLY A 270 8.68 12.96 -19.46
N ALA A 271 9.44 12.16 -18.70
CA ALA A 271 9.42 10.72 -18.87
C ALA A 271 8.13 10.11 -18.31
N SER A 272 7.73 8.98 -18.88
CA SER A 272 6.60 8.18 -18.46
C SER A 272 6.97 6.72 -18.68
N ALA A 273 6.52 5.84 -17.79
CA ALA A 273 6.58 4.41 -18.05
C ALA A 273 5.72 4.05 -19.28
N LYS A 274 5.93 2.85 -19.83
CA LYS A 274 5.15 2.38 -20.98
C LYS A 274 3.71 2.10 -20.58
N MET A 275 2.78 2.51 -21.43
CA MET A 275 1.38 2.12 -21.26
C MET A 275 1.22 0.64 -21.53
N GLU A 276 0.74 -0.10 -20.54
CA GLU A 276 0.42 -1.51 -20.70
C GLU A 276 -0.88 -1.71 -21.48
N TRP A 277 -0.86 -2.61 -22.47
CA TRP A 277 -2.06 -2.96 -23.25
C TRP A 277 -3.21 -3.47 -22.35
N ARG A 278 -2.86 -4.15 -21.25
CA ARG A 278 -3.80 -4.65 -20.24
C ARG A 278 -4.60 -3.52 -19.59
N ASN A 279 -4.03 -2.33 -19.46
CA ASN A 279 -4.75 -1.16 -18.92
C ASN A 279 -5.87 -0.74 -19.87
N GLY A 280 -5.61 -0.75 -21.19
CA GLY A 280 -6.64 -0.50 -22.21
C GLY A 280 -7.78 -1.52 -22.14
N MET A 281 -7.44 -2.81 -22.01
CA MET A 281 -8.44 -3.87 -21.86
C MET A 281 -9.29 -3.71 -20.59
N THR A 282 -8.66 -3.28 -19.49
CA THR A 282 -9.36 -3.01 -18.22
C THR A 282 -10.36 -1.87 -18.36
N ILE A 283 -9.98 -0.79 -19.07
CA ILE A 283 -10.89 0.31 -19.39
C ILE A 283 -12.09 -0.19 -20.20
N VAL A 284 -11.86 -0.96 -21.26
CA VAL A 284 -12.94 -1.51 -22.10
C VAL A 284 -13.89 -2.39 -21.28
N ARG A 285 -13.34 -3.33 -20.50
CA ARG A 285 -14.14 -4.20 -19.61
C ARG A 285 -14.96 -3.39 -18.61
N GLY A 286 -14.36 -2.35 -18.03
CA GLY A 286 -15.03 -1.45 -17.11
C GLY A 286 -16.18 -0.67 -17.75
N LEU A 287 -16.04 -0.24 -19.01
CA LEU A 287 -17.12 0.39 -19.77
C LEU A 287 -18.26 -0.60 -20.06
N VAL A 288 -17.94 -1.86 -20.41
CA VAL A 288 -18.96 -2.91 -20.62
C VAL A 288 -19.75 -3.16 -19.33
N TRP A 289 -19.08 -3.23 -18.17
CA TRP A 289 -19.76 -3.35 -16.88
C TRP A 289 -20.71 -2.18 -16.58
N ASN A 290 -20.33 -0.96 -16.96
CA ASN A 290 -21.13 0.23 -16.71
C ASN A 290 -22.33 0.37 -17.64
N TYR A 291 -22.16 0.11 -18.94
CA TYR A 291 -23.21 0.36 -19.94
C TYR A 291 -24.01 -0.89 -20.31
N ALA A 292 -23.47 -2.09 -20.09
CA ALA A 292 -24.11 -3.36 -20.43
C ALA A 292 -23.85 -4.44 -19.35
N PRO A 293 -24.29 -4.23 -18.09
CA PRO A 293 -23.97 -5.13 -16.97
C PRO A 293 -24.48 -6.57 -17.19
N VAL A 294 -25.60 -6.76 -17.91
CA VAL A 294 -26.11 -8.10 -18.26
C VAL A 294 -25.16 -8.83 -19.21
N VAL A 295 -24.64 -8.12 -20.21
CA VAL A 295 -23.64 -8.66 -21.15
C VAL A 295 -22.34 -8.96 -20.40
N ALA A 296 -21.91 -8.06 -19.51
CA ALA A 296 -20.72 -8.25 -18.68
C ALA A 296 -20.83 -9.50 -17.79
N GLY A 297 -22.01 -9.70 -17.16
CA GLY A 297 -22.32 -10.90 -16.38
C GLY A 297 -22.28 -12.18 -17.21
N GLY A 298 -22.86 -12.15 -18.42
CA GLY A 298 -22.82 -13.28 -19.35
C GLY A 298 -21.39 -13.61 -19.81
N LEU A 299 -20.59 -12.61 -20.17
CA LEU A 299 -19.19 -12.80 -20.56
C LEU A 299 -18.33 -13.35 -19.41
N LYS A 300 -18.58 -12.88 -18.17
CA LYS A 300 -17.92 -13.41 -16.98
C LYS A 300 -18.31 -14.86 -16.71
N TRP A 301 -19.58 -15.21 -16.85
CA TRP A 301 -20.04 -16.60 -16.70
C TRP A 301 -19.41 -17.55 -17.72
N LEU A 302 -19.15 -17.05 -18.93
CA LEU A 302 -18.46 -17.78 -20.00
C LEU A 302 -16.92 -17.81 -19.85
N GLY A 303 -16.34 -17.20 -18.81
CA GLY A 303 -14.89 -17.15 -18.59
C GLY A 303 -14.13 -16.25 -19.57
N VAL A 304 -14.83 -15.36 -20.29
CA VAL A 304 -14.23 -14.39 -21.22
C VAL A 304 -13.66 -13.17 -20.48
N PHE A 305 -14.21 -12.89 -19.29
CA PHE A 305 -13.77 -11.84 -18.37
C PHE A 305 -12.99 -12.40 -17.19
#